data_AF-A0A9Q3PL44-F1
#
_entry.id   AF-A0A9Q3PL44-F1
#
_cell.length_a   1.000
_cell.length_b   1.000
_cell.length_c   1.000
_cell.angle_alpha   90.00
_cell.angle_beta   90.00
_cell.angle_gamma   90.00
#
_symmetry.space_group_name_H-M   'P 1'
#
loop_
_entity.id
_entity.type
_entity.pdbx_description
1 polymer ?
#
loop_
_entity_poly.entity_id
_entity_poly.type
_entity_poly.pdbx_seq_one_letter_code
_entity_poly.pdbx_strand_id
1 'polypeptide(L)'
;MSSIYGCHCTQLPESPAMFTLSTNFYISFQNNPWTKSAQHVHNKQHIRALVNELLEFKKGIMICTPKYPKGRKVMVKLAALIDDVVATHKVAGFMSHSANSFCTWCDITINQKKELKLGRCQSGQDVCNTSFAYHELESHTKKEKLAKKTGIRWSELNHLP
;
A
#
# COMPACT_ATOMS: atom_id res chain seq x y z
N MET A 1 4.82 23.29 -24.14
CA MET A 1 4.72 21.85 -24.48
C MET A 1 4.36 21.10 -23.22
N SER A 2 3.07 20.84 -23.05
CA SER A 2 2.52 20.27 -21.82
C SER A 2 2.55 18.75 -21.92
N SER A 3 3.57 18.12 -21.35
CA SER A 3 3.59 16.66 -21.21
C SER A 3 2.52 16.24 -20.22
N ILE A 4 1.44 15.63 -20.73
CA ILE A 4 0.48 14.87 -19.93
C ILE A 4 1.22 13.61 -19.50
N TYR A 5 1.73 13.60 -18.27
CA TYR A 5 2.20 12.38 -17.65
C TYR A 5 0.97 11.53 -17.32
N GLY A 6 0.67 10.56 -18.17
CA GLY A 6 -0.22 9.46 -17.83
C GLY A 6 0.42 8.67 -16.71
N CYS A 7 0.10 9.02 -15.46
CA CYS A 7 0.55 8.31 -14.27
C CYS A 7 -0.09 6.93 -14.22
N HIS A 8 0.55 5.97 -14.88
CA HIS A 8 0.27 4.56 -14.74
C HIS A 8 0.77 4.10 -13.36
N CYS A 9 -0.15 3.61 -12.53
CA CYS A 9 0.02 2.86 -11.26
C CYS A 9 1.45 2.60 -10.78
N THR A 10 2.15 3.62 -10.31
CA THR A 10 3.28 3.43 -9.43
C THR A 10 3.09 4.39 -8.26
N GLN A 11 2.67 3.85 -7.12
CA GLN A 11 2.88 4.50 -5.81
C GLN A 11 4.39 4.53 -5.58
N LEU A 12 5.07 5.46 -6.23
CA LEU A 12 6.46 5.77 -5.93
C LEU A 12 6.48 6.76 -4.77
N PRO A 13 7.36 6.56 -3.78
CA PRO A 13 7.46 7.46 -2.64
C PRO A 13 7.93 8.85 -3.10
N GLU A 14 7.33 9.88 -2.51
CA GLU A 14 7.61 11.30 -2.78
C GLU A 14 8.99 11.78 -2.27
N SER A 15 9.79 10.90 -1.65
CA SER A 15 11.03 11.27 -0.95
C SER A 15 12.29 10.72 -1.63
N PRO A 16 13.27 11.60 -1.99
CA PRO A 16 14.59 11.18 -2.48
C PRO A 16 15.47 10.49 -1.43
N ALA A 17 15.03 10.41 -0.16
CA ALA A 17 15.79 9.76 0.91
C ALA A 17 15.80 8.21 0.85
N MET A 18 15.05 7.58 -0.08
CA MET A 18 15.02 6.12 -0.24
C MET A 18 16.16 5.57 -1.14
N PHE A 19 17.05 6.42 -1.64
CA PHE A 19 18.12 6.02 -2.56
C PHE A 19 19.52 5.89 -1.92
N THR A 20 19.64 6.08 -0.61
CA THR A 20 20.93 5.96 0.09
C THR A 20 21.02 4.63 0.86
N LEU A 21 21.73 3.67 0.28
CA LEU A 21 22.15 2.39 0.88
C LEU A 21 21.04 1.43 1.39
N SER A 22 19.76 1.67 1.08
CA SER A 22 18.69 0.68 1.22
C SER A 22 18.55 -0.15 -0.04
N THR A 23 18.50 -1.48 0.10
CA THR A 23 18.10 -2.33 -1.03
C THR A 23 16.58 -2.22 -1.12
N ASN A 24 16.09 -1.65 -2.23
CA ASN A 24 14.67 -1.47 -2.47
C ASN A 24 14.13 -2.75 -3.12
N PHE A 25 13.14 -3.38 -2.47
CA PHE A 25 12.49 -4.58 -2.99
C PHE A 25 11.13 -4.21 -3.58
N TYR A 26 10.85 -4.75 -4.76
CA TYR A 26 9.57 -4.65 -5.43
C TYR A 26 8.84 -5.98 -5.25
N ILE A 27 7.65 -5.95 -4.66
CA ILE A 27 6.82 -7.14 -4.53
C ILE A 27 5.71 -7.01 -5.57
N SER A 28 5.75 -7.86 -6.59
CA SER A 28 4.62 -8.07 -7.49
C SER A 28 3.69 -9.11 -6.87
N PHE A 29 2.43 -8.75 -6.65
CA PHE A 29 1.40 -9.75 -6.45
C PHE A 29 0.92 -10.17 -7.86
N GLN A 30 0.72 -11.46 -8.08
CA GLN A 30 0.09 -11.95 -9.30
C GLN A 30 -1.26 -12.53 -8.90
N ASN A 31 -2.34 -11.84 -9.27
CA ASN A 31 -3.66 -12.45 -9.16
C ASN A 31 -3.87 -13.46 -10.29
N ASN A 32 -4.29 -14.67 -9.92
CA ASN A 32 -4.81 -15.63 -10.87
C ASN A 32 -6.22 -15.16 -11.34
N PRO A 33 -6.45 -14.96 -12.65
CA PRO A 33 -7.76 -14.53 -13.17
C PRO A 33 -8.92 -15.51 -12.87
N TRP A 34 -8.62 -16.76 -12.49
CA TRP A 34 -9.62 -17.79 -12.22
C TRP A 34 -10.08 -17.88 -10.75
N THR A 35 -9.47 -17.15 -9.82
CA THR A 35 -9.92 -17.14 -8.43
C THR A 35 -11.20 -16.32 -8.28
N LYS A 36 -12.34 -17.03 -8.23
CA LYS A 36 -13.65 -16.45 -7.97
C LYS A 36 -13.62 -15.57 -6.72
N SER A 37 -14.22 -14.40 -6.86
CA SER A 37 -14.57 -13.45 -5.81
C SER A 37 -15.06 -14.16 -4.54
N ALA A 38 -14.61 -13.69 -3.39
CA ALA A 38 -14.95 -14.15 -2.04
C ALA A 38 -14.14 -15.35 -1.53
N GLN A 39 -12.97 -15.06 -0.96
CA GLN A 39 -12.58 -15.65 0.32
C GLN A 39 -11.60 -14.73 1.06
N HIS A 40 -12.01 -14.36 2.27
CA HIS A 40 -11.52 -13.27 3.10
C HIS A 40 -10.32 -13.65 4.00
N VAL A 41 -9.62 -14.78 3.78
CA VAL A 41 -8.74 -15.33 4.83
C VAL A 41 -7.38 -15.84 4.35
N HIS A 42 -7.19 -16.19 3.07
CA HIS A 42 -5.95 -16.87 2.66
C HIS A 42 -4.73 -15.97 2.41
N ASN A 43 -4.90 -14.66 2.20
CA ASN A 43 -3.77 -13.75 1.95
C ASN A 43 -3.25 -13.05 3.22
N LYS A 44 -4.06 -12.99 4.29
CA LYS A 44 -3.70 -12.25 5.50
C LYS A 44 -2.50 -12.88 6.21
N GLN A 45 -2.47 -14.20 6.33
CA GLN A 45 -1.38 -14.90 7.03
C GLN A 45 -0.06 -14.82 6.27
N HIS A 46 -0.07 -15.00 4.94
CA HIS A 46 1.14 -14.90 4.11
C HIS A 46 1.70 -13.47 4.07
N ILE A 47 0.83 -12.46 3.86
CA ILE A 47 1.28 -11.05 3.90
C ILE A 47 1.80 -10.71 5.29
N ARG A 48 1.17 -11.18 6.37
CA ARG A 48 1.64 -10.92 7.74
C ARG A 48 3.04 -11.48 7.98
N ALA A 49 3.35 -12.69 7.53
CA ALA A 49 4.69 -13.26 7.63
C ALA A 49 5.72 -12.38 6.91
N LEU A 50 5.40 -11.97 5.67
CA LEU A 50 6.24 -11.08 4.88
C LEU A 50 6.43 -9.71 5.53
N VAL A 51 5.37 -9.12 6.08
CA VAL A 51 5.41 -7.83 6.80
C VAL A 51 6.31 -7.95 8.03
N ASN A 52 6.20 -9.04 8.80
CA ASN A 52 7.06 -9.27 9.96
C ASN A 52 8.54 -9.37 9.56
N GLU A 53 8.86 -10.09 8.48
CA GLU A 53 10.22 -10.16 7.95
C GLU A 53 10.73 -8.78 7.51
N LEU A 54 9.92 -8.01 6.78
CA LEU A 54 10.27 -6.66 6.34
C LEU A 54 10.51 -5.71 7.54
N LEU A 55 9.74 -5.84 8.62
CA LEU A 55 9.94 -5.07 9.85
C LEU A 55 11.28 -5.41 10.53
N GLU A 56 11.68 -6.69 10.52
CA GLU A 56 13.00 -7.11 11.00
C GLU A 56 14.12 -6.56 10.10
N PHE A 57 14.00 -6.69 8.78
CA PHE A 57 15.01 -6.18 7.85
C PHE A 57 15.09 -4.64 7.82
N LYS A 58 14.03 -3.94 8.23
CA LYS A 58 14.08 -2.48 8.43
C LYS A 58 15.06 -2.09 9.53
N LYS A 59 15.22 -2.89 10.59
CA LYS A 59 16.21 -2.65 11.66
C LYS A 59 17.63 -2.66 11.09
N GLY A 60 17.80 -3.40 9.99
CA GLY A 60 19.02 -3.55 9.20
C GLY A 60 19.90 -4.67 9.73
N ILE A 61 20.46 -5.44 8.79
CA ILE A 61 21.35 -6.56 9.07
C ILE A 61 22.77 -6.22 8.65
N MET A 62 23.77 -6.72 9.37
CA MET A 62 25.18 -6.57 9.00
C MET A 62 25.56 -7.70 8.05
N ILE A 63 25.92 -7.34 6.81
CA ILE A 63 26.39 -8.31 5.81
C ILE A 63 27.86 -8.07 5.54
N CYS A 64 28.69 -9.08 5.79
CA CYS A 64 30.11 -9.09 5.44
C CYS A 64 30.28 -9.63 4.02
N THR A 65 31.11 -8.95 3.23
CA THR A 65 31.46 -9.39 1.87
C THR A 65 32.97 -9.27 1.70
N PRO A 66 33.62 -9.94 0.73
CA PRO A 66 35.05 -9.79 0.49
C PRO A 66 35.49 -8.32 0.29
N LYS A 67 34.63 -7.50 -0.35
CA LYS A 67 34.87 -6.07 -0.54
C LYS A 67 34.65 -5.24 0.74
N TYR A 68 33.85 -5.73 1.67
CA TYR A 68 33.52 -5.07 2.93
C TYR A 68 33.70 -6.05 4.11
N PRO A 69 34.96 -6.35 4.50
CA PRO A 69 35.25 -7.35 5.54
C PRO A 69 34.79 -6.91 6.94
N LYS A 70 34.65 -5.60 7.18
CA LYS A 70 34.06 -5.05 8.42
C LYS A 70 32.52 -5.07 8.43
N GLY A 71 31.91 -5.58 7.36
CA GLY A 71 30.46 -5.60 7.18
C GLY A 71 29.89 -4.25 6.72
N ARG A 72 28.69 -4.32 6.12
CA ARG A 72 27.87 -3.17 5.80
C ARG A 72 26.46 -3.41 6.32
N LYS A 73 25.87 -2.39 6.95
CA LYS A 73 24.46 -2.43 7.36
C LYS A 73 23.59 -2.32 6.12
N VAL A 74 22.78 -3.34 5.88
CA VAL A 74 21.81 -3.41 4.78
C VAL A 74 20.41 -3.36 5.38
N MET A 75 19.59 -2.44 4.88
CA MET A 75 18.18 -2.33 5.23
C MET A 75 17.33 -2.64 4.02
N VAL A 76 16.20 -3.31 4.27
CA VAL A 76 15.19 -3.63 3.25
C VAL A 76 13.93 -2.85 3.55
N LYS A 77 13.33 -2.29 2.50
CA LYS A 77 12.04 -1.62 2.54
C LYS A 77 11.20 -2.04 1.33
N LEU A 78 9.89 -2.09 1.52
CA LEU A 78 8.94 -2.24 0.44
C LEU A 78 8.82 -0.91 -0.31
N ALA A 79 9.16 -0.90 -1.60
CA ALA A 79 9.17 0.33 -2.40
C ALA A 79 7.84 0.59 -3.10
N ALA A 80 7.23 -0.44 -3.69
CA ALA A 80 5.97 -0.32 -4.42
C ALA A 80 5.22 -1.65 -4.48
N LEU A 81 3.90 -1.55 -4.61
CA LEU A 81 3.00 -2.64 -4.99
C LEU A 81 2.77 -2.57 -6.50
N ILE A 82 3.07 -3.66 -7.21
CA ILE A 82 2.91 -3.74 -8.67
C ILE A 82 1.90 -4.84 -8.96
N ASP A 83 0.71 -4.43 -9.38
CA ASP A 83 -0.35 -5.30 -9.89
C ASP A 83 -1.41 -4.43 -10.61
N ASP A 84 -2.48 -5.02 -11.11
CA ASP A 84 -3.64 -4.25 -11.59
C ASP A 84 -4.27 -3.41 -10.46
N VAL A 85 -5.11 -2.44 -10.83
CA VAL A 85 -5.73 -1.50 -9.87
C VAL A 85 -6.57 -2.24 -8.84
N VAL A 86 -7.34 -3.25 -9.25
CA VAL A 86 -8.24 -4.01 -8.37
C VAL A 86 -7.44 -4.80 -7.35
N ALA A 87 -6.38 -5.44 -7.81
CA ALA A 87 -5.44 -6.18 -7.00
C ALA A 87 -4.73 -5.31 -5.98
N THR A 88 -4.15 -4.21 -6.44
CA THR A 88 -3.41 -3.24 -5.62
C THR A 88 -4.32 -2.66 -4.54
N HIS A 89 -5.55 -2.28 -4.89
CA HIS A 89 -6.51 -1.77 -3.91
C HIS A 89 -6.83 -2.82 -2.86
N LYS A 90 -7.08 -4.07 -3.26
CA LYS A 90 -7.40 -5.15 -2.34
C LYS A 90 -6.26 -5.45 -1.36
N VAL A 91 -5.02 -5.47 -1.85
CA VAL A 91 -3.84 -5.77 -1.03
C VAL A 91 -3.45 -4.59 -0.14
N ALA A 92 -3.53 -3.36 -0.63
CA ALA A 92 -3.22 -2.15 0.13
C ALA A 92 -4.34 -1.72 1.10
N GLY A 93 -5.52 -2.33 1.03
CA GLY A 93 -6.65 -1.99 1.90
C GLY A 93 -7.49 -0.83 1.39
N PHE A 94 -7.45 -0.49 0.11
CA PHE A 94 -8.37 0.47 -0.51
C PHE A 94 -9.66 -0.21 -1.01
N MET A 95 -10.71 0.59 -1.12
CA MET A 95 -11.98 0.18 -1.72
C MET A 95 -11.85 0.00 -3.24
N SER A 96 -12.78 -0.74 -3.83
CA SER A 96 -12.84 -0.96 -5.30
C SER A 96 -12.84 0.35 -6.07
N HIS A 97 -12.34 0.32 -7.31
CA HIS A 97 -12.45 1.42 -8.28
C HIS A 97 -13.91 1.88 -8.54
N SER A 98 -14.88 1.04 -8.23
CA SER A 98 -16.33 1.31 -8.33
C SER A 98 -16.95 1.90 -7.06
N ALA A 99 -16.19 2.05 -5.97
CA ALA A 99 -16.69 2.64 -4.74
C ALA A 99 -16.85 4.17 -4.85
N ASN A 100 -17.62 4.76 -3.94
CA ASN A 100 -17.75 6.21 -3.88
C ASN A 100 -16.40 6.89 -3.61
N SER A 101 -15.66 6.41 -2.60
CA SER A 101 -14.29 6.84 -2.28
C SER A 101 -13.32 5.82 -2.89
N PHE A 102 -12.97 6.02 -4.16
CA PHE A 102 -12.19 5.07 -4.96
C PHE A 102 -10.72 5.46 -5.10
N CYS A 103 -10.40 6.75 -5.02
CA CYS A 103 -9.08 7.27 -5.31
C CYS A 103 -8.14 7.02 -4.12
N THR A 104 -6.94 6.49 -4.39
CA THR A 104 -5.91 6.24 -3.37
C THR A 104 -5.06 7.47 -3.08
N TRP A 105 -5.17 8.52 -3.90
CA TRP A 105 -4.32 9.72 -3.82
C TRP A 105 -5.04 10.94 -3.28
N CYS A 106 -6.35 11.06 -3.50
CA CYS A 106 -7.14 12.20 -3.06
C CYS A 106 -8.53 11.77 -2.62
N ASP A 107 -9.27 12.67 -1.98
CA ASP A 107 -10.60 12.40 -1.42
C ASP A 107 -11.78 12.59 -2.41
N ILE A 108 -11.50 12.61 -3.72
CA ILE A 108 -12.55 12.77 -4.73
C ILE A 108 -13.53 11.60 -4.74
N THR A 109 -14.81 11.93 -4.91
CA THR A 109 -15.87 10.92 -5.01
C THR A 109 -16.17 10.52 -6.46
N ILE A 110 -16.80 9.35 -6.65
CA ILE A 110 -17.20 8.87 -7.99
C ILE A 110 -18.11 9.86 -8.73
N ASN A 111 -18.93 10.62 -8.01
CA ASN A 111 -19.81 11.65 -8.58
C ASN A 111 -19.03 12.87 -9.09
N GLN A 112 -17.95 13.23 -8.41
CA GLN A 112 -17.05 14.34 -8.78
C GLN A 112 -16.04 13.94 -9.86
N LYS A 113 -15.88 12.64 -10.14
CA LYS A 113 -14.92 12.13 -11.15
C LYS A 113 -15.07 12.80 -12.52
N LYS A 114 -16.29 13.17 -12.91
CA LYS A 114 -16.58 13.84 -14.19
C LYS A 114 -15.93 15.22 -14.32
N GLU A 115 -15.61 15.86 -13.20
CA GLU A 115 -15.00 17.18 -13.17
C GLU A 115 -13.51 17.16 -13.55
N LEU A 116 -12.89 15.96 -13.57
CA LEU A 116 -11.47 15.75 -13.91
C LEU A 116 -10.52 16.63 -13.07
N LYS A 117 -10.90 16.92 -11.82
CA LYS A 117 -10.09 17.66 -10.85
C LYS A 117 -9.52 16.71 -9.80
N LEU A 118 -8.41 17.09 -9.20
CA LEU A 118 -7.90 16.42 -8.01
C LEU A 118 -8.65 16.95 -6.78
N GLY A 119 -9.01 16.03 -5.88
CA GLY A 119 -9.48 16.40 -4.54
C GLY A 119 -8.32 16.83 -3.65
N ARG A 120 -8.56 16.90 -2.33
CA ARG A 120 -7.49 17.09 -1.36
C ARG A 120 -6.61 15.84 -1.36
N CYS A 121 -5.30 16.01 -1.52
CA CYS A 121 -4.35 14.91 -1.43
C CYS A 121 -4.43 14.23 -0.06
N GLN A 122 -4.37 12.90 -0.05
CA GLN A 122 -4.29 12.09 1.15
C GLN A 122 -2.83 11.87 1.50
N SER A 123 -2.45 12.09 2.76
CA SER A 123 -1.10 11.71 3.21
C SER A 123 -1.05 10.23 3.57
N GLY A 124 0.13 9.60 3.45
CA GLY A 124 0.33 8.22 3.91
C GLY A 124 -0.03 8.05 5.40
N GLN A 125 0.23 9.07 6.22
CA GLN A 125 -0.11 9.06 7.64
C GLN A 125 -1.64 9.03 7.86
N ASP A 126 -2.41 9.79 7.08
CA ASP A 126 -3.87 9.78 7.18
C ASP A 126 -4.45 8.42 6.81
N VAL A 127 -3.88 7.78 5.79
CA VAL A 127 -4.25 6.43 5.37
C VAL A 127 -3.97 5.43 6.47
N CYS A 128 -2.76 5.46 7.05
CA CYS A 128 -2.39 4.58 8.17
C CYS A 128 -3.30 4.79 9.38
N ASN A 129 -3.51 6.04 9.81
CA ASN A 129 -4.37 6.36 10.95
C ASN A 129 -5.81 5.86 10.74
N THR A 130 -6.35 6.06 9.53
CA THR A 130 -7.70 5.60 9.18
C THR A 130 -7.77 4.08 9.14
N SER A 131 -6.73 3.41 8.63
CA SER A 131 -6.62 1.96 8.62
C SER A 131 -6.56 1.37 10.04
N PHE A 132 -5.77 1.96 10.94
CA PHE A 132 -5.73 1.54 12.36
C PHE A 132 -7.09 1.74 13.03
N ALA A 133 -7.72 2.89 12.85
CA ALA A 133 -9.07 3.14 13.34
C ALA A 133 -10.08 2.10 12.80
N TYR A 134 -9.96 1.69 11.53
CA TYR A 134 -10.76 0.60 10.97
C TYR A 134 -10.49 -0.74 11.68
N HIS A 135 -9.23 -1.05 11.96
CA HIS A 135 -8.83 -2.31 12.60
C HIS A 135 -9.37 -2.44 14.03
N GLU A 136 -9.31 -1.35 14.80
CA GLU A 136 -9.75 -1.29 16.20
C GLU A 136 -11.27 -1.35 16.39
N LEU A 137 -12.06 -1.04 15.36
CA LEU A 137 -13.51 -1.21 15.44
C LEU A 137 -13.87 -2.69 15.65
N GLU A 138 -14.80 -2.98 16.56
CA GLU A 138 -15.26 -4.36 16.80
C GLU A 138 -16.40 -4.76 15.84
N SER A 139 -17.29 -3.80 15.54
CA SER A 139 -18.50 -4.06 14.76
C SER A 139 -18.25 -3.99 13.26
N HIS A 140 -18.68 -5.04 12.54
CA HIS A 140 -18.67 -5.09 11.08
C HIS A 140 -19.41 -3.90 10.45
N THR A 141 -20.57 -3.51 10.99
CA THR A 141 -21.34 -2.36 10.49
C THR A 141 -20.57 -1.05 10.62
N LYS A 142 -19.85 -0.86 11.74
CA LYS A 142 -18.99 0.33 11.93
C LYS A 142 -17.83 0.33 10.94
N LYS A 143 -17.19 -0.83 10.72
CA LYS A 143 -16.12 -1.01 9.73
C LYS A 143 -16.59 -0.68 8.32
N GLU A 144 -17.71 -1.25 7.88
CA GLU A 144 -18.26 -0.97 6.56
C GLU A 144 -18.64 0.50 6.38
N LYS A 145 -19.23 1.13 7.41
CA LYS A 145 -19.56 2.56 7.38
C LYS A 145 -18.31 3.41 7.23
N LEU A 146 -17.23 3.09 7.95
CA LEU A 146 -15.95 3.79 7.83
C LEU A 146 -15.35 3.58 6.44
N ALA A 147 -15.26 2.34 5.96
CA ALA A 147 -14.70 2.03 4.64
C ALA A 147 -15.47 2.68 3.48
N LYS A 148 -16.81 2.73 3.56
CA LYS A 148 -17.63 3.43 2.56
C LYS A 148 -17.39 4.94 2.57
N LYS A 149 -17.11 5.52 3.73
CA LYS A 149 -16.83 6.95 3.89
C LYS A 149 -15.43 7.31 3.40
N THR A 150 -14.40 6.59 3.86
CA THR A 150 -13.00 6.95 3.63
C THR A 150 -12.37 6.26 2.43
N GLY A 151 -12.94 5.15 1.96
CA GLY A 151 -12.31 4.33 0.94
C GLY A 151 -11.23 3.38 1.48
N ILE A 152 -11.04 3.31 2.80
CA ILE A 152 -9.90 2.62 3.43
C ILE A 152 -10.39 1.51 4.39
N ARG A 153 -9.67 0.39 4.37
CA ARG A 153 -9.79 -0.79 5.23
C ARG A 153 -8.42 -1.13 5.82
N TRP A 154 -8.43 -2.06 6.77
CA TRP A 154 -7.20 -2.66 7.27
C TRP A 154 -6.50 -3.53 6.22
N SER A 155 -5.19 -3.32 6.08
CA SER A 155 -4.24 -4.24 5.45
C SER A 155 -3.05 -4.46 6.37
N GLU A 156 -2.50 -5.66 6.38
CA GLU A 156 -1.25 -5.96 7.11
C GLU A 156 -0.09 -5.07 6.64
N LEU A 157 -0.10 -4.63 5.38
CA LEU A 157 0.91 -3.71 4.85
C LEU A 157 0.89 -2.35 5.56
N ASN A 158 -0.21 -1.97 6.20
CA ASN A 158 -0.31 -0.70 6.94
C ASN A 158 0.42 -0.74 8.30
N HIS A 159 1.02 -1.88 8.67
CA HIS A 159 2.04 -1.95 9.72
C HIS A 159 3.42 -1.48 9.25
N LEU A 160 3.65 -1.43 7.93
CA LEU A 160 4.89 -0.94 7.38
C LEU A 160 4.94 0.59 7.47
N PRO A 161 6.13 1.16 7.71
CA PRO A 161 6.36 2.59 7.86
C PRO A 161 6.66 3.31 6.54
#